data_AF-A0A378BTH6-F1
#
_entry.id   AF-A0A378BTH6-F1
#
_cell.length_a   1.000
_cell.length_b   1.000
_cell.length_c   1.000
_cell.angle_alpha   90.00
_cell.angle_beta   90.00
_cell.angle_gamma   90.00
#
_symmetry.space_group_name_H-M   'P 1'
#
loop_
_entity.id
_entity.type
_entity.pdbx_description
1 polymer ?
#
loop_
_entity_poly.entity_id
_entity_poly.type
_entity_poly.pdbx_seq_one_letter_code
_entity_poly.pdbx_strand_id
1 'polypeptide(L)'
;MPYQILPLKSAARTWGLLVVEPENLRQLMIPEQQRLLETFTLLVASALERLTLTASEEQARLTSERESLRNSLLAALSHDLRTPLTVLFGQAEILTLDLASEGSKHAPQANEIRQHVLNTTRLVNNLLDMARIQSGGFNLHKEWLTLEEVVGSALRMLEPSLGGQHIQLDLPRSPPAGACRRAAVRAGADQPAGKCP
;
A
#
# COMPACT_ATOMS: atom_id res chain seq x y z
N MET A 1 -34.36 -22.99 -39.16
CA MET A 1 -33.22 -22.54 -39.98
C MET A 1 -31.96 -23.14 -39.39
N PRO A 2 -31.17 -23.89 -40.16
CA PRO A 2 -30.04 -24.65 -39.61
C PRO A 2 -28.78 -23.77 -39.56
N TYR A 3 -28.45 -23.32 -38.36
CA TYR A 3 -27.23 -22.58 -38.03
C TYR A 3 -26.16 -23.54 -37.46
N GLN A 4 -24.87 -23.25 -37.68
CA GLN A 4 -23.77 -23.94 -37.00
C GLN A 4 -23.21 -23.03 -35.90
N ILE A 5 -22.98 -23.59 -34.71
CA ILE A 5 -22.38 -22.88 -33.58
C ILE A 5 -20.99 -23.44 -33.32
N LEU A 6 -19.98 -22.58 -33.32
CA LEU A 6 -18.58 -22.92 -33.08
C LEU A 6 -18.06 -22.13 -31.87
N PRO A 7 -17.42 -22.76 -30.88
CA PRO A 7 -16.87 -22.04 -29.75
C PRO A 7 -15.58 -21.31 -30.14
N LEU A 8 -15.50 -20.00 -29.86
CA LEU A 8 -14.27 -19.23 -29.97
C LEU A 8 -13.39 -19.54 -28.76
N LYS A 9 -12.67 -20.65 -28.80
CA LYS A 9 -11.87 -21.16 -27.69
C LYS A 9 -10.38 -20.93 -27.94
N SER A 10 -9.70 -20.27 -27.01
CA SER A 10 -8.23 -20.28 -26.93
C SER A 10 -7.75 -21.35 -25.94
N ALA A 11 -6.43 -21.51 -25.79
CA ALA A 11 -5.86 -22.43 -24.81
C ALA A 11 -6.30 -22.12 -23.36
N ALA A 12 -6.53 -20.84 -23.04
CA ALA A 12 -6.85 -20.39 -21.69
C ALA A 12 -8.36 -20.37 -21.36
N ARG A 13 -9.23 -19.97 -22.32
CA ARG A 13 -10.69 -19.85 -22.08
C ARG A 13 -11.52 -19.83 -23.36
N THR A 14 -12.84 -19.94 -23.21
CA THR A 14 -13.81 -19.65 -24.28
C THR A 14 -14.19 -18.18 -24.27
N TRP A 15 -13.97 -17.50 -25.40
CA TRP A 15 -14.22 -16.06 -25.59
C TRP A 15 -15.64 -15.73 -26.04
N GLY A 16 -16.32 -16.72 -26.63
CA GLY A 16 -17.68 -16.56 -27.13
C GLY A 16 -18.08 -17.70 -28.06
N LEU A 17 -19.18 -17.47 -28.78
CA LEU A 17 -19.73 -18.39 -29.76
C LEU A 17 -19.79 -17.69 -31.12
N LEU A 18 -19.29 -18.35 -32.15
CA LEU A 18 -19.48 -17.95 -33.54
C LEU A 18 -20.69 -18.72 -34.09
N VAL A 19 -21.71 -18.00 -34.53
CA VAL A 19 -22.89 -18.59 -35.19
C VAL A 19 -22.78 -18.32 -36.68
N VAL A 20 -22.79 -19.38 -37.47
CA VAL A 20 -22.71 -19.31 -38.94
C VAL A 20 -24.07 -19.72 -39.50
N GLU A 21 -24.70 -18.82 -40.23
CA GLU A 21 -25.92 -19.07 -40.97
C GLU A 21 -25.59 -19.21 -42.47
N PRO A 22 -25.61 -20.44 -43.02
CA PRO A 22 -25.32 -20.67 -44.44
C PRO A 22 -26.52 -20.33 -45.34
N GLU A 23 -26.24 -19.87 -46.56
CA GLU A 23 -27.26 -19.87 -47.62
C GLU A 23 -27.55 -21.29 -48.13
N ASN A 24 -26.57 -22.20 -48.07
CA ASN A 24 -26.72 -23.60 -48.50
C ASN A 24 -25.99 -24.58 -47.57
N LEU A 25 -26.75 -25.41 -46.85
CA LEU A 25 -26.23 -26.37 -45.88
C LEU A 25 -25.21 -27.36 -46.43
N ARG A 26 -25.29 -27.71 -47.73
CA ARG A 26 -24.35 -28.67 -48.32
C ARG A 26 -22.92 -28.13 -48.31
N GLN A 27 -22.73 -26.81 -48.30
CA GLN A 27 -21.42 -26.19 -48.26
C GLN A 27 -20.73 -26.37 -46.90
N LEU A 28 -21.48 -26.38 -45.79
CA LEU A 28 -20.95 -26.65 -44.44
C LEU A 28 -20.53 -28.10 -44.22
N MET A 29 -20.97 -29.02 -45.08
CA MET A 29 -20.59 -30.44 -45.02
C MET A 29 -19.33 -30.73 -45.85
N ILE A 30 -18.80 -29.72 -46.57
CA ILE A 30 -17.56 -29.86 -47.34
C ILE A 30 -16.37 -29.80 -46.36
N PRO A 31 -15.48 -30.80 -46.32
CA PRO A 31 -14.36 -30.84 -45.37
C PRO A 31 -13.45 -29.61 -45.42
N GLU A 32 -13.25 -29.04 -46.61
CA GLU A 32 -12.43 -27.84 -46.78
C GLU A 32 -13.06 -26.59 -46.14
N GLN A 33 -14.39 -26.45 -46.24
CA GLN A 33 -15.13 -25.34 -45.62
C GLN A 33 -15.13 -25.48 -44.09
N GLN A 34 -15.26 -26.71 -43.57
CA GLN A 34 -15.13 -26.98 -42.14
C GLN A 34 -13.73 -26.62 -41.63
N ARG A 35 -12.68 -27.03 -42.35
CA ARG A 35 -11.30 -26.72 -41.98
C ARG A 35 -11.01 -25.21 -42.01
N LEU A 36 -11.57 -24.49 -42.98
CA LEU A 36 -11.51 -23.03 -43.01
C LEU A 36 -12.23 -22.40 -41.81
N LEU A 37 -13.45 -22.84 -41.50
CA LEU A 37 -14.21 -22.37 -40.34
C LEU A 37 -13.48 -22.62 -39.01
N GLU A 38 -12.90 -23.80 -38.83
CA GLU A 38 -12.07 -24.12 -37.65
C GLU A 38 -10.86 -23.18 -37.56
N THR A 39 -10.18 -22.94 -38.69
CA THR A 39 -9.04 -22.03 -38.76
C THR A 39 -9.44 -20.60 -38.41
N PHE A 40 -10.54 -20.09 -38.97
CA PHE A 40 -11.04 -18.76 -38.65
C PHE A 40 -11.48 -18.66 -37.19
N THR A 41 -12.17 -19.67 -36.66
CA THR A 41 -12.59 -19.72 -35.26
C THR A 41 -11.38 -19.63 -34.33
N LEU A 42 -10.31 -20.38 -34.62
CA LEU A 42 -9.05 -20.33 -33.85
C LEU A 42 -8.33 -18.99 -33.99
N LEU A 43 -8.26 -18.42 -35.19
CA LEU A 43 -7.64 -17.11 -35.45
C LEU A 43 -8.38 -15.99 -34.71
N VAL A 44 -9.71 -15.98 -34.77
CA VAL A 44 -10.56 -15.00 -34.06
C VAL A 44 -10.39 -15.17 -32.55
N ALA A 45 -10.42 -16.40 -32.02
CA ALA A 45 -10.20 -16.65 -30.61
C ALA A 45 -8.81 -16.16 -30.14
N SER A 46 -7.77 -16.42 -30.94
CA SER A 46 -6.39 -15.99 -30.65
C SER A 46 -6.22 -14.47 -30.74
N ALA A 47 -6.95 -13.81 -31.65
CA ALA A 47 -6.94 -12.35 -31.76
C ALA A 47 -7.63 -11.69 -30.56
N LEU A 48 -8.79 -12.22 -30.12
CA LEU A 48 -9.49 -11.75 -28.93
C LEU A 48 -8.64 -11.92 -27.66
N GLU A 49 -7.98 -13.07 -27.52
CA GLU A 49 -7.04 -13.31 -26.42
C GLU A 49 -5.93 -12.26 -26.38
N ARG A 50 -5.24 -12.04 -27.51
CA ARG A 50 -4.20 -11.00 -27.59
C ARG A 50 -4.70 -9.62 -27.23
N LEU A 51 -5.84 -9.19 -27.79
CA LEU A 51 -6.41 -7.87 -27.52
C LEU A 51 -6.69 -7.65 -26.03
N THR A 52 -7.27 -8.65 -25.37
CA THR A 52 -7.57 -8.53 -23.94
C THR A 52 -6.34 -8.62 -23.05
N LEU A 53 -5.35 -9.43 -23.41
CA LEU A 53 -4.06 -9.46 -22.70
C LEU A 53 -3.38 -8.10 -22.82
N THR A 54 -3.26 -7.53 -24.02
CA THR A 54 -2.66 -6.21 -24.22
C THR A 54 -3.42 -5.11 -23.48
N ALA A 55 -4.76 -5.17 -23.44
CA ALA A 55 -5.55 -4.21 -22.69
C ALA A 55 -5.34 -4.35 -21.18
N SER A 56 -5.21 -5.59 -20.68
CA SER A 56 -4.94 -5.84 -19.26
C SER A 56 -3.54 -5.39 -18.86
N GLU A 57 -2.55 -5.58 -19.72
CA GLU A 57 -1.17 -5.12 -19.51
C GLU A 57 -1.10 -3.60 -19.49
N GLU A 58 -1.75 -2.92 -20.44
CA GLU A 58 -1.81 -1.45 -20.46
C GLU A 58 -2.51 -0.91 -19.21
N GLN A 59 -3.64 -1.50 -18.82
CA GLN A 59 -4.36 -1.11 -17.61
C GLN A 59 -3.51 -1.32 -16.35
N ALA A 60 -2.79 -2.43 -16.26
CA ALA A 60 -1.86 -2.70 -15.17
C ALA A 60 -0.71 -1.69 -15.16
N ARG A 61 -0.14 -1.34 -16.33
CA ARG A 61 0.91 -0.34 -16.46
C ARG A 61 0.43 1.03 -15.98
N LEU A 62 -0.71 1.50 -16.47
CA LEU A 62 -1.31 2.78 -16.07
C LEU A 62 -1.61 2.83 -14.57
N THR A 63 -2.10 1.73 -13.99
CA THR A 63 -2.36 1.63 -12.55
C THR A 63 -1.04 1.71 -11.77
N SER A 64 -0.01 1.00 -12.20
CA SER A 64 1.31 1.03 -11.59
C SER A 64 1.98 2.41 -11.68
N GLU A 65 1.88 3.08 -12.84
CA GLU A 65 2.38 4.44 -13.04
C GLU A 65 1.66 5.43 -12.11
N ARG A 66 0.33 5.32 -12.00
CA ARG A 66 -0.47 6.16 -11.10
C ARG A 66 -0.09 5.98 -9.64
N GLU A 67 0.08 4.75 -9.18
CA GLU A 67 0.50 4.47 -7.80
C GLU A 67 1.94 4.95 -7.54
N SER A 68 2.85 4.79 -8.51
CA SER A 68 4.21 5.31 -8.41
C SER A 68 4.25 6.85 -8.27
N LEU A 69 3.47 7.56 -9.10
CA LEU A 69 3.34 9.01 -9.02
C LEU A 69 2.73 9.44 -7.68
N ARG A 70 1.66 8.78 -7.24
CA ARG A 70 1.03 9.03 -5.94
C ARG A 70 2.03 8.86 -4.80
N ASN A 71 2.80 7.77 -4.79
CA ASN A 71 3.82 7.49 -3.78
C ASN A 71 4.91 8.56 -3.76
N SER A 72 5.39 8.96 -4.94
CA SER A 72 6.41 10.01 -5.07
C SER A 72 5.93 11.36 -4.55
N LEU A 73 4.67 11.73 -4.85
CA LEU A 73 4.05 12.96 -4.36
C LEU A 73 3.89 12.95 -2.84
N LEU A 74 3.40 11.85 -2.25
CA LEU A 74 3.28 11.71 -0.80
C LEU A 74 4.64 11.73 -0.10
N ALA A 75 5.68 11.21 -0.75
CA ALA A 75 7.04 11.26 -0.25
C ALA A 75 7.56 12.70 -0.19
N ALA A 76 7.43 13.45 -1.29
CA ALA A 76 7.84 14.85 -1.38
C ALA A 76 7.09 15.74 -0.39
N LEU A 77 5.75 15.65 -0.35
CA LEU A 77 4.93 16.44 0.59
C LEU A 77 5.30 16.21 2.05
N SER A 78 5.64 14.97 2.43
CA SER A 78 6.06 14.69 3.81
C SER A 78 7.38 15.36 4.19
N HIS A 79 8.35 15.40 3.27
CA HIS A 79 9.60 16.11 3.49
C HIS A 79 9.38 17.63 3.53
N ASP A 80 8.64 18.16 2.56
CA ASP A 80 8.43 19.60 2.37
C ASP A 80 7.53 20.21 3.44
N LEU A 81 6.64 19.43 4.06
CA LEU A 81 5.85 19.88 5.22
C LEU A 81 6.60 19.74 6.55
N ARG A 82 7.48 18.74 6.69
CA ARG A 82 8.26 18.55 7.93
C ARG A 82 9.19 19.72 8.19
N THR A 83 9.84 20.25 7.15
CA THR A 83 10.80 21.35 7.26
C THR A 83 10.18 22.63 7.87
N PRO A 84 9.12 23.23 7.32
CA PRO A 84 8.50 24.43 7.87
C PRO A 84 7.85 24.18 9.24
N LEU A 85 7.27 23.01 9.49
CA LEU A 85 6.71 22.68 10.81
C LEU A 85 7.80 22.59 11.89
N THR A 86 8.97 22.05 11.55
CA THR A 86 10.11 22.00 12.47
C THR A 86 10.61 23.40 12.80
N VAL A 87 10.69 24.29 11.81
CA VAL A 87 11.07 25.70 12.00
C VAL A 87 10.04 26.43 12.86
N LEU A 88 8.75 26.30 12.56
CA LEU A 88 7.67 26.92 13.32
C LEU A 88 7.65 26.44 14.77
N PHE A 89 7.87 25.15 14.99
CA PHE A 89 7.94 24.58 16.33
C PHE A 89 9.13 25.17 17.11
N GLY A 90 10.32 25.19 16.51
CA GLY A 90 11.51 25.77 17.14
C GLY A 90 11.36 27.27 17.44
N GLN A 91 10.77 28.04 16.51
CA GLN A 91 10.48 29.45 16.74
C GLN A 91 9.46 29.68 17.85
N ALA A 92 8.39 28.88 17.89
CA ALA A 92 7.40 28.95 18.96
C ALA A 92 7.99 28.55 20.32
N GLU A 93 8.92 27.60 20.34
CA GLU A 93 9.64 27.16 21.53
C GLU A 93 10.58 28.24 22.07
N ILE A 94 11.41 28.84 21.21
CA ILE A 94 12.26 29.99 21.56
C ILE A 94 11.41 31.15 22.08
N LEU A 95 10.36 31.55 21.36
CA LEU A 95 9.47 32.64 21.75
C LEU A 95 8.79 32.38 23.11
N THR A 96 8.41 31.13 23.38
CA THR A 96 7.80 30.75 24.66
C THR A 96 8.83 30.89 25.80
N LEU A 97 10.06 30.45 25.59
CA LEU A 97 11.14 30.54 26.59
C LEU A 97 11.54 31.99 26.86
N ASP A 98 11.71 32.80 25.81
CA ASP A 98 12.11 34.21 25.94
C ASP A 98 11.05 35.00 26.71
N LEU A 99 9.77 34.91 26.31
CA LEU A 99 8.67 35.61 26.98
C LEU A 99 8.45 35.14 28.42
N ALA A 100 8.66 33.85 28.71
CA ALA A 100 8.59 33.34 30.07
C ALA A 100 9.74 33.88 30.94
N SER A 101 10.95 34.00 30.38
CA SER A 101 12.11 34.53 31.07
C SER A 101 11.96 36.02 31.41
N GLU A 102 11.26 36.78 30.56
CA GLU A 102 10.97 38.20 30.73
C GLU A 102 9.76 38.48 31.64
N GLY A 103 9.04 37.44 32.10
CA GLY A 103 7.80 37.62 32.86
C GLY A 103 6.69 38.29 32.04
N SER A 104 6.72 38.15 30.71
CA SER A 104 5.76 38.79 29.81
C SER A 104 4.36 38.20 29.97
N LYS A 105 3.34 39.07 29.98
CA LYS A 105 1.92 38.68 29.94
C LYS A 105 1.54 37.85 28.70
N HIS A 106 2.39 37.85 27.67
CA HIS A 106 2.19 37.12 26.42
C HIS A 106 2.75 35.69 26.46
N ALA A 107 3.50 35.30 27.51
CA ALA A 107 4.04 33.94 27.64
C ALA A 107 2.97 32.82 27.55
N PRO A 108 1.76 32.96 28.14
CA PRO A 108 0.70 31.97 27.97
C PRO A 108 0.26 31.81 26.51
N GLN A 109 0.15 32.92 25.77
CA GLN A 109 -0.26 32.92 24.37
C GLN A 109 0.80 32.28 23.46
N ALA A 110 2.08 32.54 23.72
CA ALA A 110 3.18 31.87 23.02
C ALA A 110 3.18 30.35 23.27
N ASN A 111 2.91 29.93 24.51
CA ASN A 111 2.78 28.52 24.84
C ASN A 111 1.55 27.87 24.15
N GLU A 112 0.43 28.57 24.03
CA GLU A 112 -0.72 28.10 23.25
C GLU A 112 -0.36 27.90 21.77
N ILE A 113 0.32 28.86 21.15
CA ILE A 113 0.82 28.75 19.77
C ILE A 113 1.72 27.53 19.62
N ARG A 114 2.68 27.33 20.54
CA ARG A 114 3.57 26.17 20.55
C ARG A 114 2.80 24.85 20.60
N GLN A 115 1.75 24.76 21.42
CA GLN A 115 0.89 23.57 21.50
C GLN A 115 0.08 23.36 20.21
N HIS A 116 -0.42 24.43 19.60
CA HIS A 116 -1.12 24.35 18.30
C HIS A 116 -0.19 23.85 17.18
N VAL A 117 1.07 24.30 17.14
CA VAL A 117 2.06 23.84 16.17
C VAL A 117 2.38 22.35 16.39
N LEU A 118 2.54 21.90 17.65
CA LEU A 118 2.73 20.49 17.99
C LEU A 118 1.57 19.61 17.52
N ASN A 119 0.34 20.04 17.79
CA ASN A 119 -0.86 19.30 17.41
C ASN A 119 -1.02 19.23 15.88
N THR A 120 -0.77 20.34 15.19
CA THR A 120 -0.80 20.40 13.72
C THR A 120 0.25 19.48 13.12
N THR A 121 1.46 19.46 13.69
CA THR A 121 2.54 18.57 13.26
C THR A 121 2.15 17.09 13.40
N ARG A 122 1.52 16.71 14.52
CA ARG A 122 1.00 15.35 14.70
C ARG A 122 -0.09 15.00 13.68
N LEU A 123 -1.05 15.89 13.44
CA LEU A 123 -2.13 15.65 12.48
C LEU A 123 -1.61 15.48 11.06
N VAL A 124 -0.68 16.34 10.64
CA VAL A 124 -0.06 16.27 9.31
C VAL A 124 0.73 14.98 9.15
N ASN A 125 1.55 14.61 10.13
CA ASN A 125 2.31 13.36 10.09
C ASN A 125 1.37 12.14 10.01
N ASN A 126 0.34 12.08 10.86
CA ASN A 126 -0.62 10.96 10.85
C ASN A 126 -1.37 10.85 9.51
N LEU A 127 -1.77 11.98 8.91
CA LEU A 127 -2.43 12.00 7.61
C LEU A 127 -1.51 11.45 6.50
N LEU A 128 -0.26 11.92 6.47
CA LEU A 128 0.73 11.51 5.47
C LEU A 128 1.13 10.04 5.64
N ASP A 129 1.28 9.58 6.88
CA ASP A 129 1.58 8.19 7.20
C ASP A 129 0.42 7.28 6.76
N MET A 130 -0.83 7.67 7.04
CA MET A 130 -2.00 6.93 6.57
C MET A 130 -2.07 6.88 5.05
N ALA A 131 -1.77 8.00 4.37
CA ALA A 131 -1.74 8.06 2.93
C ALA A 131 -0.68 7.12 2.33
N ARG A 132 0.51 7.02 2.95
CA ARG A 132 1.59 6.10 2.56
C ARG A 132 1.24 4.63 2.79
N ILE A 133 0.53 4.33 3.88
CA ILE A 133 0.07 2.96 4.18
C ILE A 133 -0.95 2.51 3.13
N GLN A 134 -1.92 3.36 2.78
CA GLN A 134 -2.96 3.01 1.81
C GLN A 134 -2.44 2.76 0.39
N SER A 135 -1.33 3.41 0.00
CA SER A 135 -0.74 3.27 -1.33
C SER A 135 0.29 2.15 -1.44
N GLY A 136 0.46 1.33 -0.39
CA GLY A 136 1.42 0.22 -0.38
C GLY A 136 2.90 0.65 -0.40
N GLY A 137 3.19 1.96 -0.43
CA GLY A 137 4.54 2.52 -0.46
C GLY A 137 5.28 2.48 0.88
N PHE A 138 4.74 1.79 1.88
CA PHE A 138 5.36 1.65 3.18
C PHE A 138 6.47 0.58 3.12
N ASN A 139 7.71 1.02 2.92
CA ASN A 139 8.89 0.14 2.97
C ASN A 139 9.16 -0.27 4.42
N LEU A 140 8.66 -1.45 4.80
CA LEU A 140 9.00 -2.06 6.09
C LEU A 140 10.49 -2.41 6.15
N HIS A 141 11.23 -1.69 6.98
CA HIS A 141 12.57 -2.09 7.40
C HIS A 141 12.43 -3.08 8.55
N LYS A 142 12.58 -4.36 8.24
CA LYS A 142 12.42 -5.45 9.21
C LYS A 142 13.76 -5.66 9.92
N GLU A 143 13.80 -5.31 11.19
CA GLU A 143 14.95 -5.52 12.06
C GLU A 143 14.58 -6.40 13.26
N TRP A 144 15.56 -7.14 13.77
CA TRP A 144 15.39 -7.94 14.97
C TRP A 144 15.51 -7.05 16.20
N LEU A 145 14.38 -6.76 16.84
CA LEU A 145 14.29 -5.99 18.08
C LEU A 145 13.73 -6.87 19.19
N THR A 146 14.17 -6.63 20.44
CA THR A 146 13.56 -7.29 21.59
C THR A 146 12.23 -6.62 21.93
N LEU A 147 11.27 -7.42 22.44
CA LEU A 147 9.98 -6.88 22.87
C LEU A 147 10.15 -5.84 23.98
N GLU A 148 11.14 -6.02 24.86
CA GLU A 148 11.46 -5.06 25.92
C GLU A 148 11.92 -3.71 25.38
N GLU A 149 12.73 -3.68 24.31
CA GLU A 149 13.19 -2.43 23.70
C GLU A 149 12.02 -1.66 23.06
N VAL A 150 11.13 -2.36 22.35
CA VAL A 150 9.97 -1.74 21.69
C VAL A 150 9.02 -1.16 22.74
N VAL A 151 8.65 -1.96 23.75
CA VAL A 151 7.75 -1.53 24.81
C VAL A 151 8.38 -0.42 25.65
N GLY A 152 9.66 -0.53 26.02
CA GLY A 152 10.37 0.48 26.78
C GLY A 152 10.48 1.81 26.02
N SER A 153 10.67 1.78 24.70
CA SER A 153 10.67 2.98 23.87
C SER A 153 9.30 3.66 23.85
N ALA A 154 8.22 2.88 23.66
CA ALA A 154 6.86 3.40 23.66
C ALA A 154 6.48 4.03 25.02
N LEU A 155 6.87 3.40 26.13
CA LEU A 155 6.61 3.93 27.47
C LEU A 155 7.32 5.26 27.73
N ARG A 156 8.58 5.40 27.31
CA ARG A 156 9.31 6.68 27.39
C ARG A 156 8.62 7.80 26.61
N MET A 157 8.02 7.48 25.46
CA MET A 157 7.27 8.46 24.67
C MET A 157 5.96 8.89 25.36
N LEU A 158 5.34 7.99 26.12
CA LEU A 158 4.09 8.22 26.85
C LEU A 158 4.29 8.88 28.23
N GLU A 159 5.48 8.75 28.83
CA GLU A 159 5.82 9.27 30.16
C GLU A 159 5.41 10.74 30.39
N PRO A 160 5.64 11.69 29.46
CA PRO A 160 5.22 13.08 29.63
C PRO A 160 3.69 13.28 29.65
N SER A 161 2.94 12.34 29.06
CA SER A 161 1.48 12.42 28.92
C SER A 161 0.72 11.65 30.00
N LEU A 162 1.40 10.78 30.75
CA LEU A 162 0.78 9.91 31.76
C LEU A 162 0.44 10.61 33.07
N GLY A 163 0.98 11.81 33.33
CA GLY A 163 0.63 12.61 34.51
C GLY A 163 0.79 11.87 35.85
N GLY A 164 1.74 10.93 35.93
CA GLY A 164 1.98 10.09 37.11
C GLY A 164 1.20 8.77 37.16
N GLN A 165 0.37 8.46 36.15
CA GLN A 165 -0.26 7.15 36.04
C GLN A 165 0.78 6.07 35.73
N HIS A 166 0.79 5.00 36.53
CA HIS A 166 1.69 3.88 36.34
C HIS A 166 1.07 2.87 35.38
N ILE A 167 1.81 2.51 34.33
CA ILE A 167 1.42 1.43 33.42
C ILE A 167 1.96 0.11 33.98
N GLN A 168 1.06 -0.81 34.33
CA GLN A 168 1.44 -2.19 34.62
C GLN A 168 1.71 -2.94 33.32
N LEU A 169 2.92 -3.47 33.17
CA LEU A 169 3.30 -4.34 32.07
C LEU A 169 3.21 -5.80 32.50
N ASP A 170 2.32 -6.55 31.87
CA ASP A 170 2.31 -8.00 31.95
C ASP A 170 2.93 -8.56 30.67
N LEU A 171 4.26 -8.69 30.69
CA LEU A 171 5.02 -9.30 29.59
C LEU A 171 5.40 -10.73 30.00
N PRO A 172 5.13 -11.75 29.15
CA PRO A 172 5.53 -13.11 29.45
C PRO A 172 7.05 -13.15 29.66
N ARG A 173 7.49 -13.66 30.82
CA ARG A 173 8.91 -13.85 31.14
C ARG A 173 9.59 -14.70 30.08
N SER A 174 10.84 -14.36 29.78
CA SER A 174 11.63 -14.93 28.69
C SER A 174 11.49 -16.46 28.60
N PRO A 175 11.44 -17.04 27.39
CA PRO A 175 11.71 -18.46 27.28
C PRO A 175 13.17 -18.75 27.69
N PRO A 176 13.50 -19.98 28.14
CA PRO A 176 14.85 -20.35 28.56
C PRO A 176 15.87 -20.17 27.42
N ALA A 177 17.15 -20.09 27.79
CA ALA A 177 18.33 -19.55 27.08
C ALA A 177 18.67 -20.07 25.65
N GLY A 178 17.74 -20.69 24.92
CA GLY A 178 17.90 -21.11 23.53
C GLY A 178 16.76 -20.70 22.59
N ALA A 179 15.71 -20.04 23.09
CA ALA A 179 14.58 -19.61 22.27
C ALA A 179 14.68 -18.11 21.96
N CYS A 180 15.09 -17.82 20.72
CA CYS A 180 15.25 -16.47 20.21
C CYS A 180 13.98 -15.62 20.44
N ARG A 181 14.10 -14.57 21.25
CA ARG A 181 13.05 -13.57 21.56
C ARG A 181 12.88 -12.58 20.41
N ARG A 182 12.75 -13.13 19.21
CA ARG A 182 12.87 -12.44 17.94
C ARG A 182 11.47 -12.38 17.35
N ALA A 183 10.74 -11.33 17.70
CA ALA A 183 9.46 -11.03 17.08
C ALA A 183 9.74 -10.39 15.72
N ALA A 184 9.48 -11.10 14.63
CA ALA A 184 9.38 -10.46 13.33
C ALA A 184 8.07 -9.67 13.31
N VAL A 185 8.14 -8.34 13.20
CA VAL A 185 6.95 -7.53 12.89
C VAL A 185 6.51 -7.93 11.48
N ARG A 186 5.52 -8.83 11.41
CA ARG A 186 5.02 -9.42 10.18
C ARG A 186 3.68 -8.77 9.84
N ALA A 187 3.70 -7.77 8.96
CA ALA A 187 2.54 -7.40 8.15
C ALA A 187 2.78 -8.01 6.75
N GLY A 188 1.80 -8.77 6.23
CA GLY A 188 1.89 -9.57 4.99
C GLY A 188 2.18 -8.74 3.74
N ALA A 189 2.62 -9.30 2.60
CA ALA A 189 2.50 -10.68 2.13
C ALA A 189 3.75 -11.21 1.40
N ASP A 190 3.83 -12.54 1.39
CA ASP A 190 4.56 -13.49 0.52
C ASP A 190 6.08 -13.77 0.69
N GLN A 191 6.41 -15.06 0.52
CA GLN A 191 7.70 -15.79 0.59
C GLN A 191 8.30 -16.23 1.97
N PRO A 192 9.05 -17.37 2.02
CA PRO A 192 9.00 -18.33 3.09
C PRO A 192 10.14 -18.16 4.10
N ALA A 193 9.94 -18.72 5.28
CA ALA A 193 10.90 -18.71 6.37
C ALA A 193 12.23 -19.39 5.96
N GLY A 194 13.26 -18.58 5.75
CA GLY A 194 14.64 -19.06 5.74
C GLY A 194 15.03 -19.51 7.15
N LYS A 195 15.36 -20.79 7.29
CA LYS A 195 15.90 -21.39 8.51
C LYS A 195 17.16 -20.63 8.96
N CYS A 196 17.20 -20.22 10.22
CA CYS A 196 18.46 -19.94 10.90
C CYS A 196 19.13 -21.28 11.30
N PRO A 197 20.47 -21.36 11.25
CA PRO A 197 21.23 -22.40 11.94
C PRO A 197 21.13 -22.27 13.46
#